data_AF-A0A2D7IL39-F1
#
_entry.id   AF-A0A2D7IL39-F1
#
_cell.length_a   1.000
_cell.length_b   1.000
_cell.length_c   1.000
_cell.angle_alpha   90.00
_cell.angle_beta   90.00
_cell.angle_gamma   90.00
#
_symmetry.space_group_name_H-M   'P 1'
#
loop_
_entity.id
_entity.type
_entity.pdbx_description
1 polymer ?
#
loop_
_entity_poly.entity_id
_entity_poly.type
_entity_poly.pdbx_seq_one_letter_code
_entity_poly.pdbx_strand_id
1 'polypeptide(L)'
;MRPSKLTFFCKIFLCIVAINIVLANEERSIENKDPKKAFYFSLVPGMGQLYNGKLIKSAIFVGLEISAYVAWKDNSGKYNSYDSNNYPLKKHRYLEKRNKYAWWIGILYFYAMIDAVVDAHLNSFDSLMDSPLKQKNSKRKTNEK
;
A
#
# COMPACT_ATOMS: atom_id res chain seq x y z
N MET A 1 -27.32 20.73 -5.00
CA MET A 1 -27.74 19.84 -3.88
C MET A 1 -26.82 20.14 -2.70
N ARG A 2 -27.34 20.75 -1.62
CA ARG A 2 -26.51 21.24 -0.49
C ARG A 2 -26.26 20.05 0.47
N PRO A 3 -25.01 19.68 0.77
CA PRO A 3 -24.74 18.53 1.64
C PRO A 3 -25.37 18.77 3.01
N SER A 4 -26.05 17.76 3.54
CA SER A 4 -26.69 17.87 4.85
C SER A 4 -25.62 17.97 5.93
N LYS A 5 -25.87 18.72 7.01
CA LYS A 5 -24.89 18.91 8.10
C LYS A 5 -24.37 17.57 8.64
N LEU A 6 -25.20 16.53 8.61
CA LEU A 6 -24.84 15.17 9.00
C LEU A 6 -23.72 14.57 8.13
N THR A 7 -23.80 14.72 6.81
CA THR A 7 -22.75 14.23 5.89
C THR A 7 -21.41 14.95 6.10
N PHE A 8 -21.44 16.21 6.55
CA PHE A 8 -20.24 16.96 6.87
C PHE A 8 -19.57 16.44 8.15
N PHE A 9 -20.34 16.20 9.23
CA PHE A 9 -19.82 15.64 10.47
C PHE A 9 -19.27 14.21 10.29
N CYS A 10 -19.94 13.36 9.50
CA CYS A 10 -19.44 12.01 9.20
C CYS A 10 -18.08 12.03 8.48
N LYS A 11 -17.87 12.98 7.57
CA LYS A 11 -16.58 13.15 6.88
C LYS A 11 -15.47 13.56 7.84
N ILE A 12 -15.75 14.51 8.74
CA ILE A 12 -14.78 14.93 9.76
C ILE A 12 -14.41 13.75 10.67
N PHE A 13 -15.40 12.99 11.14
CA PHE A 13 -15.16 11.81 11.96
C PHE A 13 -14.30 10.76 11.24
N LEU A 14 -14.61 10.45 9.98
CA LEU A 14 -13.80 9.56 9.14
C LEU A 14 -12.36 10.05 8.97
N CYS A 15 -12.16 11.36 8.78
CA CYS A 15 -10.83 11.95 8.70
C CYS A 15 -10.06 11.81 10.02
N ILE A 16 -10.71 12.04 11.17
CA ILE A 16 -10.09 11.89 12.50
C ILE A 16 -9.69 10.44 12.74
N VAL A 17 -10.56 9.47 12.41
CA VAL A 17 -10.23 8.04 12.51
C VAL A 17 -9.04 7.68 11.62
N ALA A 18 -9.01 8.18 10.38
CA ALA A 18 -7.89 7.96 9.47
C ALA A 18 -6.57 8.54 10.02
N ILE A 19 -6.60 9.73 10.62
CA ILE A 19 -5.41 10.36 11.22
C ILE A 19 -4.88 9.54 12.41
N ASN A 20 -5.76 9.01 13.27
CA ASN A 20 -5.34 8.18 14.39
C ASN A 20 -4.69 6.87 13.93
N ILE A 21 -5.20 6.25 12.84
CA ILE A 21 -4.57 5.08 12.22
C ILE A 21 -3.18 5.43 11.68
N VAL A 22 -3.00 6.63 11.13
CA VAL A 22 -1.69 7.10 10.62
C VAL A 22 -0.69 7.23 11.76
N LEU A 23 -1.06 7.92 12.84
CA LEU A 23 -0.20 8.14 14.00
C LEU A 23 0.18 6.84 14.71
N ALA A 24 -0.75 5.90 14.85
CA ALA A 24 -0.49 4.59 15.46
C ALA A 24 0.52 3.73 14.67
N ASN A 25 0.78 4.07 13.41
CA ASN A 25 1.67 3.30 12.54
C ASN A 25 3.15 3.59 12.77
N GLU A 26 3.48 4.76 13.32
CA GLU A 26 4.85 5.24 13.54
C GLU A 26 5.56 4.49 14.69
N GLU A 27 4.81 3.98 15.68
CA GLU A 27 5.37 3.41 16.92
C GLU A 27 5.83 1.94 16.83
N ARG A 28 5.69 1.27 15.68
CA ARG A 28 6.07 -0.16 15.61
C ARG A 28 7.59 -0.33 15.65
N SER A 29 8.04 -0.93 16.75
CA SER A 29 9.44 -1.21 17.10
C SER A 29 10.24 -1.86 15.97
N ILE A 30 11.49 -1.43 15.83
CA ILE A 30 12.52 -1.98 14.94
C ILE A 30 12.83 -3.43 15.36
N GLU A 31 12.05 -4.37 14.84
CA GLU A 31 12.42 -5.76 14.81
C GLU A 31 13.12 -6.01 13.47
N ASN A 32 14.29 -6.63 13.50
CA ASN A 32 15.04 -6.98 12.30
C ASN A 32 14.17 -7.83 11.37
N LYS A 33 13.81 -7.26 10.21
CA LYS A 33 12.99 -7.95 9.20
C LYS A 33 13.89 -8.71 8.24
N ASP A 34 13.51 -9.95 7.95
CA ASP A 34 14.23 -10.80 7.00
C ASP A 34 13.70 -10.54 5.58
N PRO A 35 14.54 -10.08 4.64
CA PRO A 35 14.13 -9.84 3.26
C PRO A 35 13.56 -11.07 2.56
N LYS A 36 14.02 -12.27 2.91
CA LYS A 36 13.48 -13.52 2.33
C LYS A 36 12.05 -13.73 2.78
N LYS A 37 11.76 -13.49 4.06
CA LYS A 37 10.38 -13.56 4.59
C LYS A 37 9.51 -12.49 3.95
N ALA A 38 10.01 -11.26 3.84
CA ALA A 38 9.29 -10.17 3.17
C ALA A 38 8.92 -10.54 1.72
N PHE A 39 9.83 -11.18 0.99
CA PHE A 39 9.54 -11.71 -0.35
C PHE A 39 8.40 -12.74 -0.34
N TYR A 40 8.48 -13.76 0.52
CA TYR A 40 7.42 -14.79 0.60
C TYR A 40 6.07 -14.19 1.01
N PHE A 41 6.05 -13.23 1.94
CA PHE A 41 4.82 -12.53 2.30
C PHE A 41 4.29 -11.68 1.15
N SER A 42 5.16 -11.00 0.39
CA SER A 42 4.77 -10.18 -0.77
C SER A 42 4.11 -10.95 -1.92
N LEU A 43 4.19 -12.28 -1.95
CA LEU A 43 3.44 -13.09 -2.92
C LEU A 43 1.92 -12.88 -2.79
N VAL A 44 1.48 -12.50 -1.58
CA VAL A 44 0.13 -12.02 -1.36
C VAL A 44 0.16 -10.49 -1.38
N PRO A 45 -0.66 -9.84 -2.22
CA PRO A 45 -0.79 -8.39 -2.26
C PRO A 45 -0.80 -7.68 -0.91
N GLY A 46 0.07 -6.68 -0.74
CA GLY A 46 0.19 -5.89 0.48
C GLY A 46 0.85 -6.57 1.68
N MET A 47 0.91 -7.91 1.73
CA MET A 47 1.36 -8.63 2.93
C MET A 47 2.85 -8.44 3.24
N GLY A 48 3.71 -8.21 2.23
CA GLY A 48 5.10 -7.84 2.47
C GLY A 48 5.26 -6.51 3.19
N GLN A 49 4.44 -5.52 2.85
CA GLN A 49 4.42 -4.22 3.52
C GLN A 49 3.85 -4.33 4.93
N LEU A 50 2.85 -5.20 5.12
CA LEU A 50 2.31 -5.52 6.42
C LEU A 50 3.37 -6.16 7.33
N TYR A 51 4.17 -7.11 6.80
CA TYR A 51 5.30 -7.74 7.49
C TYR A 51 6.35 -6.72 7.94
N ASN A 52 6.65 -5.73 7.09
CA ASN A 52 7.58 -4.65 7.40
C ASN A 52 7.03 -3.60 8.37
N GLY A 53 5.80 -3.75 8.86
CA GLY A 53 5.21 -2.78 9.77
C GLY A 53 4.69 -1.51 9.08
N LYS A 54 4.49 -1.52 7.75
CA LYS A 54 4.07 -0.36 6.97
C LYS A 54 2.62 -0.49 6.52
N LEU A 55 1.65 -0.34 7.45
CA LEU A 55 0.21 -0.53 7.15
C LEU A 55 -0.32 0.45 6.09
N ILE A 56 0.13 1.71 6.09
CA ILE A 56 -0.36 2.71 5.13
C ILE A 56 0.09 2.33 3.72
N LYS A 57 1.38 1.97 3.55
CA LYS A 57 1.89 1.48 2.27
C LYS A 57 1.11 0.26 1.79
N SER A 58 0.90 -0.72 2.69
CA SER A 58 0.08 -1.91 2.39
C SER A 58 -1.32 -1.53 1.90
N ALA A 59 -2.01 -0.64 2.60
CA ALA A 59 -3.36 -0.21 2.24
C ALA A 59 -3.40 0.52 0.90
N ILE A 60 -2.39 1.35 0.61
CA ILE A 60 -2.26 2.05 -0.68
C ILE A 60 -2.08 1.03 -1.81
N PHE A 61 -1.14 0.09 -1.70
CA PHE A 61 -0.91 -0.90 -2.76
C PHE A 61 -2.13 -1.78 -3.00
N VAL A 62 -2.74 -2.32 -1.93
CA VAL A 62 -3.96 -3.12 -2.03
C VAL A 62 -5.09 -2.30 -2.65
N GLY A 63 -5.26 -1.03 -2.25
CA GLY A 63 -6.26 -0.14 -2.82
C GLY A 63 -6.05 0.11 -4.32
N LEU A 64 -4.80 0.35 -4.73
CA LEU A 64 -4.44 0.52 -6.15
C LEU A 64 -4.69 -0.75 -6.96
N GLU A 65 -4.27 -1.90 -6.45
CA GLU A 65 -4.49 -3.19 -7.11
C GLU A 65 -5.97 -3.53 -7.25
N ILE A 66 -6.77 -3.35 -6.18
CA ILE A 66 -8.23 -3.53 -6.22
C ILE A 66 -8.84 -2.58 -7.26
N SER A 67 -8.41 -1.31 -7.30
CA SER A 67 -8.93 -0.34 -8.25
C SER A 67 -8.63 -0.74 -9.70
N ALA A 68 -7.41 -1.21 -9.97
CA ALA A 68 -6.99 -1.69 -11.28
C ALA A 68 -7.76 -2.96 -11.67
N TYR A 69 -7.95 -3.89 -10.72
CA TYR A 69 -8.73 -5.11 -10.91
C TYR A 69 -10.20 -4.82 -11.22
N VAL A 70 -10.85 -3.93 -10.47
CA VAL A 70 -12.24 -3.53 -10.72
C VAL A 70 -12.36 -2.89 -12.11
N ALA A 71 -11.44 -2.00 -12.47
CA ALA A 71 -11.43 -1.38 -13.79
C ALA A 71 -11.18 -2.40 -14.91
N TRP A 72 -10.28 -3.35 -14.71
CA TRP A 72 -10.08 -4.48 -15.62
C TRP A 72 -11.36 -5.29 -15.80
N LYS A 73 -12.00 -5.68 -14.70
CA LYS A 73 -13.22 -6.51 -14.69
C LYS A 73 -14.39 -5.82 -15.40
N ASP A 74 -14.62 -4.54 -15.12
CA ASP A 74 -15.67 -3.76 -15.78
C ASP A 74 -15.46 -3.65 -17.30
N ASN A 75 -14.23 -3.34 -17.73
CA ASN A 75 -13.91 -3.26 -19.17
C ASN A 75 -13.91 -4.63 -19.86
N SER A 76 -13.52 -5.69 -19.14
CA SER A 76 -13.59 -7.07 -19.63
C SER A 76 -15.04 -7.52 -19.84
N GLY A 77 -15.91 -7.23 -18.87
CA GLY A 77 -17.36 -7.47 -18.99
C GLY A 77 -17.95 -6.77 -20.20
N LYS A 78 -17.74 -5.45 -20.32
CA LYS A 78 -18.26 -4.65 -21.46
C LYS A 78 -17.74 -5.11 -22.81
N TYR A 79 -16.50 -5.60 -22.88
CA TYR A 79 -15.96 -6.16 -24.11
C TYR A 79 -16.65 -7.49 -24.49
N ASN A 80 -16.87 -8.37 -23.52
CA ASN A 80 -17.47 -9.69 -23.74
C ASN A 80 -18.96 -9.60 -24.10
N SER A 81 -19.70 -8.69 -23.46
CA SER A 81 -21.13 -8.48 -23.71
C SER A 81 -21.42 -7.34 -24.68
N TYR A 82 -20.43 -6.95 -25.51
CA TYR A 82 -20.55 -5.80 -26.40
C TYR A 82 -21.64 -6.00 -27.46
N ASP A 83 -21.69 -7.18 -28.07
CA ASP A 83 -22.58 -7.41 -29.22
C ASP A 83 -24.06 -7.53 -28.78
N SER A 84 -24.30 -7.76 -27.47
CA SER A 84 -25.63 -7.87 -26.87
C SER A 84 -26.11 -6.60 -26.15
N ASN A 85 -25.29 -5.54 -26.09
CA ASN A 85 -25.61 -4.32 -25.33
C ASN A 85 -25.21 -3.07 -26.11
N ASN A 86 -25.95 -1.97 -25.93
CA ASN A 86 -25.59 -0.70 -26.55
C ASN A 86 -24.67 0.11 -25.63
N TYR A 87 -23.36 -0.04 -25.80
CA TYR A 87 -22.36 0.73 -25.06
C TYR A 87 -21.93 2.00 -25.81
N PRO A 88 -21.61 3.09 -25.09
CA PRO A 88 -21.30 4.38 -25.71
C PRO A 88 -19.93 4.45 -26.42
N LEU A 89 -19.01 3.54 -26.12
CA LEU A 89 -17.68 3.50 -26.74
C LEU A 89 -17.58 2.34 -27.72
N LYS A 90 -16.72 2.44 -28.73
CA LYS A 90 -16.43 1.32 -29.66
C LYS A 90 -15.82 0.12 -28.91
N LYS A 91 -16.15 -1.11 -29.32
CA LYS A 91 -15.64 -2.38 -28.75
C LYS A 91 -14.13 -2.38 -28.50
N HIS A 92 -13.35 -1.91 -29.47
CA HIS A 92 -11.89 -1.82 -29.38
C HIS A 92 -11.40 -0.99 -28.18
N ARG A 93 -12.12 0.06 -27.79
CA ARG A 93 -11.75 0.89 -26.63
C ARG A 93 -11.83 0.11 -25.32
N TYR A 94 -12.79 -0.80 -25.19
CA TYR A 94 -12.89 -1.67 -24.01
C TYR A 94 -11.77 -2.72 -23.98
N LEU A 95 -11.33 -3.20 -25.15
CA LEU A 95 -10.17 -4.08 -25.30
C LEU A 95 -8.86 -3.38 -24.86
N GLU A 96 -8.62 -2.17 -25.34
CA GLU A 96 -7.46 -1.37 -24.94
C GLU A 96 -7.47 -1.10 -23.43
N LYS A 97 -8.62 -0.72 -22.87
CA LYS A 97 -8.75 -0.43 -21.43
C LYS A 97 -8.49 -1.67 -20.58
N ARG A 98 -9.09 -2.82 -20.89
CA ARG A 98 -8.82 -4.05 -20.12
C ARG A 98 -7.34 -4.44 -20.23
N ASN A 99 -6.72 -4.34 -21.42
CA ASN A 99 -5.31 -4.66 -21.58
C ASN A 99 -4.42 -3.69 -20.76
N LYS A 100 -4.74 -2.39 -20.81
CA LYS A 100 -4.07 -1.37 -19.98
C LYS A 100 -4.16 -1.72 -18.50
N TYR A 101 -5.34 -2.04 -17.97
CA TYR A 101 -5.49 -2.35 -16.55
C TYR A 101 -4.85 -3.69 -16.16
N ALA A 102 -4.82 -4.69 -17.05
CA ALA A 102 -4.08 -5.92 -16.82
C ALA A 102 -2.58 -5.66 -16.63
N TRP A 103 -2.00 -4.79 -17.47
CA TRP A 103 -0.62 -4.32 -17.30
C TRP A 103 -0.41 -3.58 -15.97
N TRP A 104 -1.33 -2.69 -15.59
CA TRP A 104 -1.25 -1.99 -14.31
C TRP A 104 -1.30 -2.93 -13.11
N ILE A 105 -2.13 -3.97 -13.13
CA ILE A 105 -2.16 -4.98 -12.06
C ILE A 105 -0.78 -5.65 -11.92
N GLY A 106 -0.19 -6.09 -13.04
CA GLY A 106 1.13 -6.72 -13.02
C GLY A 106 2.22 -5.78 -12.50
N ILE A 107 2.27 -4.55 -13.00
CA ILE A 107 3.26 -3.55 -12.58
C ILE A 107 3.11 -3.23 -11.09
N LEU A 108 1.88 -2.99 -10.61
CA LEU A 108 1.62 -2.68 -9.20
C LEU A 108 2.03 -3.83 -8.29
N TYR A 109 1.71 -5.07 -8.65
CA TYR A 109 2.06 -6.26 -7.89
C TYR A 109 3.59 -6.41 -7.73
N PHE A 110 4.33 -6.35 -8.84
CA PHE A 110 5.79 -6.46 -8.78
C PHE A 110 6.44 -5.27 -8.07
N TYR A 111 5.92 -4.06 -8.28
CA TYR A 111 6.42 -2.86 -7.61
C TYR A 111 6.23 -2.93 -6.10
N ALA A 112 5.05 -3.32 -5.62
CA ALA A 112 4.75 -3.48 -4.20
C ALA A 112 5.64 -4.55 -3.55
N MET A 113 5.90 -5.65 -4.26
CA MET A 113 6.80 -6.71 -3.82
C MET A 113 8.25 -6.23 -3.70
N ILE A 114 8.77 -5.54 -4.72
CA ILE A 114 10.14 -5.00 -4.70
C ILE A 114 10.29 -3.97 -3.58
N ASP A 115 9.33 -3.04 -3.42
CA ASP A 115 9.34 -2.04 -2.34
C ASP A 115 9.41 -2.71 -0.96
N ALA A 116 8.67 -3.81 -0.76
CA ALA A 116 8.68 -4.55 0.50
C ALA A 116 10.02 -5.28 0.75
N VAL A 117 10.60 -5.87 -0.28
CA VAL A 117 11.90 -6.55 -0.15
C VAL A 117 13.01 -5.53 0.16
N VAL A 118 13.02 -4.40 -0.55
CA VAL A 118 13.98 -3.31 -0.31
C VAL A 118 13.82 -2.73 1.09
N ASP A 119 12.57 -2.48 1.53
CA ASP A 119 12.29 -1.98 2.88
C ASP A 119 12.78 -2.94 3.98
N ALA A 120 12.65 -4.26 3.77
CA ALA A 120 13.18 -5.25 4.69
C ALA A 120 14.72 -5.26 4.71
N HIS A 121 15.37 -5.10 3.54
CA HIS A 121 16.82 -4.95 3.46
C HIS A 121 17.31 -3.71 4.22
N LEU A 122 16.66 -2.56 4.02
CA LEU A 122 17.06 -1.29 4.67
C LEU A 122 16.90 -1.32 6.19
N ASN A 123 15.89 -2.00 6.72
CA ASN A 123 15.70 -2.15 8.17
C ASN A 123 16.94 -2.76 8.85
N SER A 124 17.57 -3.77 8.21
CA SER A 124 18.80 -4.36 8.74
C SER A 124 19.98 -3.37 8.81
N PHE A 125 20.07 -2.42 7.87
CA PHE A 125 21.10 -1.39 7.88
C PHE A 125 20.84 -0.33 8.95
N ASP A 126 19.61 0.14 9.10
CA ASP A 126 19.23 1.13 10.11
C ASP A 126 19.53 0.60 11.53
N SER A 127 19.19 -0.67 11.80
CA SER A 127 19.48 -1.33 13.08
C SER A 127 20.98 -1.33 13.43
N LEU A 128 21.84 -1.55 12.44
CA LEU A 128 23.30 -1.56 12.62
C LEU A 128 23.85 -0.16 12.90
N MET A 129 23.29 0.88 12.30
CA MET A 129 23.73 2.27 12.52
C MET A 129 23.25 2.83 13.85
N ASP A 130 22.07 2.42 14.31
CA ASP A 130 21.47 2.95 15.53
C ASP A 130 22.12 2.35 16.80
N SER A 131 22.58 1.10 16.73
CA SER A 131 23.18 0.39 17.86
C SER A 131 24.42 1.11 18.46
N PRO A 132 25.44 1.52 17.67
CA PRO A 132 26.58 2.30 18.17
C PRO A 132 26.20 3.70 18.65
N LEU A 133 25.28 4.38 17.96
CA LEU A 133 24.82 5.73 18.32
C LEU A 133 24.10 5.74 19.68
N LYS A 134 23.19 4.79 19.90
CA LYS A 134 22.48 4.62 21.17
C LYS A 134 23.44 4.32 22.32
N GLN A 135 24.45 3.48 22.08
CA GLN A 135 25.48 3.18 23.07
C GLN A 135 26.32 4.43 23.42
N LYS A 136 26.72 5.23 22.42
CA LYS A 136 27.46 6.49 22.61
C LYS A 136 26.65 7.53 23.37
N ASN A 137 25.38 7.70 23.01
CA ASN A 137 24.48 8.64 23.69
C ASN A 137 24.19 8.22 25.14
N SER A 138 24.01 6.91 25.39
CA SER A 138 23.87 6.40 26.76
C SER A 138 25.11 6.68 27.61
N LYS A 139 26.32 6.43 27.07
CA LYS A 139 27.58 6.71 27.78
C LYS A 139 27.76 8.19 28.13
N ARG A 140 27.41 9.11 27.22
CA ARG A 140 27.42 10.56 27.54
C ARG A 140 26.47 10.92 28.68
N LYS A 141 25.22 10.43 28.65
CA LYS A 141 24.23 10.71 29.71
C LYS A 141 24.65 10.18 31.09
N THR A 142 25.44 9.11 31.14
CA THR A 142 26.00 8.58 32.40
C THR A 142 27.15 9.42 32.94
N ASN A 143 27.93 10.08 32.06
CA ASN A 143 29.08 10.89 32.45
C ASN A 143 28.72 12.36 32.78
N GLU A 144 27.51 12.81 32.46
CA GLU A 144 26.97 14.15 32.78
C GLU A 144 26.14 14.17 34.09
N LYS A 145 26.02 13.03 34.80
CA LYS A 145 25.41 12.91 36.15
C LYS A 145 26.48 12.66 37.19
#